data_AF-A0A961D6Z1-F1
#
_entry.id   AF-A0A961D6Z1-F1
#
_cell.length_a   1.000
_cell.length_b   1.000
_cell.length_c   1.000
_cell.angle_alpha   90.00
_cell.angle_beta   90.00
_cell.angle_gamma   90.00
#
_symmetry.space_group_name_H-M   'P 1'
#
loop_
_entity.id
_entity.type
_entity.pdbx_description
1 polymer ?
#
loop_
_entity_poly.entity_id
_entity_poly.type
_entity_poly.pdbx_seq_one_letter_code
_entity_poly.pdbx_strand_id
1 'polypeptide(L)'
;MKPQASNSNHGALPPWNVDELPSPLPFSLRNALRTIGPGAILLVGAIGMGEWIAGPLFVVQHGRSVLWIATLAFVLQSLLNREAVRYTFYSGDPVAAGLMLVRPALVPDAW
;
A
#
# COMPACT_ATOMS: atom_id res chain seq x y z
N MET A 1 11.88 31.99 7.05
CA MET A 1 12.75 30.82 6.82
C MET A 1 13.37 30.44 8.16
N LYS A 2 12.91 29.37 8.80
CA LYS A 2 13.56 28.84 10.01
C LYS A 2 14.64 27.83 9.58
N PRO A 3 15.85 27.88 10.14
CA PRO A 3 16.92 26.99 9.72
C PRO A 3 16.66 25.59 10.26
N GLN A 4 16.48 24.61 9.37
CA GLN A 4 16.34 23.19 9.73
C GLN A 4 17.72 22.63 10.05
N ALA A 5 17.94 22.26 11.31
CA ALA A 5 19.15 21.61 11.76
C ALA A 5 19.29 20.25 11.07
N SER A 6 20.38 20.10 10.30
CA SER A 6 20.85 18.85 9.72
C SER A 6 21.25 17.88 10.85
N ASN A 7 20.32 17.05 11.32
CA ASN A 7 20.67 15.89 12.14
C ASN A 7 21.13 14.74 11.23
N SER A 8 22.43 14.52 11.23
CA SER A 8 23.17 13.54 10.43
C SER A 8 23.06 12.10 10.97
N ASN A 9 21.87 11.65 11.38
CA ASN A 9 21.62 10.23 11.70
C ASN A 9 21.06 9.53 10.46
N HIS A 10 21.93 8.78 9.78
CA HIS A 10 21.58 8.04 8.58
C HIS A 10 20.72 6.86 9.03
N GLY A 11 19.40 6.93 8.77
CA GLY A 11 18.43 5.91 9.19
C GLY A 11 17.28 6.42 10.06
N ALA A 12 17.30 7.69 10.50
CA ALA A 12 16.19 8.30 11.22
C ALA A 12 15.42 9.26 10.31
N LEU A 13 14.14 8.98 10.04
CA LEU A 13 13.27 9.95 9.39
C LEU A 13 13.02 11.14 10.34
N PRO A 14 12.95 12.37 9.81
CA PRO A 14 12.58 13.54 10.60
C PRO A 14 11.22 13.32 11.27
N PRO A 15 10.99 13.86 12.48
CA PRO A 15 9.74 13.69 13.19
C PRO A 15 8.55 14.17 12.37
N TRP A 16 7.46 13.39 12.37
CA TRP A 16 6.25 13.68 11.62
C TRP A 16 5.72 15.08 11.95
N ASN A 17 5.51 15.90 10.92
CA ASN A 17 4.77 17.15 11.07
C ASN A 17 3.27 16.85 11.04
N VAL A 18 2.52 17.38 11.99
CA VAL A 18 1.07 17.19 12.06
C VAL A 18 0.42 18.31 11.26
N ASP A 19 -0.33 17.95 10.21
CA ASP A 19 -1.12 18.88 9.42
C ASP A 19 -2.56 18.35 9.29
N GLU A 20 -3.51 19.25 9.02
CA GLU A 20 -4.91 18.88 8.85
C GLU A 20 -5.15 18.31 7.45
N LEU A 21 -5.69 17.08 7.37
CA LEU A 21 -6.09 16.52 6.09
C LEU A 21 -7.26 17.34 5.51
N PRO A 22 -7.20 17.74 4.23
CA PRO A 22 -8.31 18.42 3.57
C PRO A 22 -9.55 17.52 3.55
N SER A 23 -10.74 18.11 3.69
CA SER A 23 -11.99 17.36 3.70
C SER A 23 -12.17 16.56 2.41
N PRO A 24 -12.54 15.27 2.48
CA PRO A 24 -12.73 14.45 1.29
C PRO A 24 -13.84 15.04 0.40
N LEU A 25 -13.67 14.88 -0.91
CA LEU A 25 -14.71 15.24 -1.88
C LEU A 25 -16.02 14.51 -1.53
N PRO A 26 -17.18 15.18 -1.66
CA PRO A 26 -18.47 14.53 -1.41
C PRO A 26 -18.63 13.33 -2.34
N PHE A 27 -19.13 12.22 -1.79
CA PHE A 27 -19.39 10.98 -2.54
C PHE A 27 -20.43 11.25 -3.63
N SER A 28 -19.95 11.41 -4.86
CA SER A 28 -20.74 11.52 -6.08
C SER A 28 -20.12 10.62 -7.13
N LEU A 29 -20.92 9.98 -7.97
CA LEU A 29 -20.42 9.14 -9.07
C LEU A 29 -19.39 9.88 -9.94
N ARG A 30 -19.59 11.19 -10.14
CA ARG A 30 -18.66 12.06 -10.87
C ARG A 30 -17.32 12.23 -10.16
N ASN A 31 -17.34 12.37 -8.84
CA ASN A 31 -16.13 12.50 -8.03
C ASN A 31 -15.41 11.14 -7.91
N ALA A 32 -16.17 10.03 -7.80
CA ALA A 32 -15.62 8.68 -7.80
C ALA A 32 -14.86 8.39 -9.10
N LEU A 33 -15.43 8.71 -10.26
CA LEU A 33 -14.76 8.55 -11.56
C LEU A 33 -13.52 9.46 -11.71
N ARG A 34 -13.50 10.64 -11.08
CA ARG A 34 -12.32 11.52 -11.06
C ARG A 34 -11.19 10.98 -10.18
N THR A 35 -11.52 10.26 -9.11
CA THR A 35 -10.54 9.75 -8.14
C THR A 35 -10.10 8.31 -8.42
N ILE A 36 -10.74 7.60 -9.36
CA ILE A 36 -10.40 6.20 -9.67
C ILE A 36 -9.07 6.02 -10.42
N GLY A 37 -8.58 7.08 -11.08
CA GLY A 37 -7.41 7.02 -11.96
C GLY A 37 -6.17 6.37 -11.33
N PRO A 38 -5.69 6.84 -10.16
CA PRO A 38 -4.56 6.22 -9.47
C PRO A 38 -4.81 4.75 -9.12
N GLY A 39 -6.03 4.41 -8.67
CA GLY A 39 -6.39 3.02 -8.33
C GLY A 39 -6.42 2.09 -9.55
N ALA A 40 -6.87 2.60 -10.70
CA ALA A 40 -6.90 1.84 -11.96
C ALA A 40 -5.48 1.51 -12.46
N ILE A 41 -4.54 2.47 -12.35
CA ILE A 41 -3.13 2.26 -12.70
C ILE A 41 -2.50 1.18 -11.81
N LEU A 42 -2.74 1.27 -10.50
CA LEU A 42 -2.26 0.26 -9.54
C LEU A 42 -2.86 -1.12 -9.81
N LEU A 43 -4.15 -1.20 -10.17
CA LEU A 43 -4.82 -2.45 -10.50
C LEU A 43 -4.19 -3.14 -11.72
N VAL A 44 -3.87 -2.39 -12.78
CA VAL A 44 -3.21 -2.94 -13.97
C VAL A 44 -1.80 -3.44 -13.63
N GLY A 45 -1.05 -2.70 -12.82
CA GLY A 45 0.29 -3.12 -12.38
C GLY A 45 0.29 -4.34 -11.45
N ALA A 46 -0.81 -4.58 -10.74
CA ALA A 46 -0.94 -5.68 -9.79
C ALA A 46 -1.26 -7.04 -10.43
N ILE A 47 -1.69 -7.09 -11.69
CA ILE A 47 -2.04 -8.34 -12.39
C ILE A 47 -0.89 -8.75 -13.30
N GLY A 48 -0.22 -9.86 -12.97
CA GLY A 48 0.85 -10.42 -13.78
C GLY A 48 0.34 -11.31 -14.92
N MET A 49 1.04 -11.35 -16.04
CA MET A 49 0.73 -12.27 -17.15
C MET A 49 0.78 -13.75 -16.74
N GLY A 50 1.59 -14.10 -15.73
CA GLY A 50 1.65 -15.45 -15.17
C GLY A 50 0.35 -15.90 -14.49
N GLU A 51 -0.41 -14.97 -13.92
CA GLU A 51 -1.68 -15.27 -13.25
C GLU A 51 -2.79 -15.61 -14.24
N TRP A 52 -2.74 -15.04 -15.45
CA TRP A 52 -3.67 -15.35 -16.54
C TRP A 52 -3.61 -16.81 -16.99
N ILE A 53 -2.43 -17.43 -16.91
CA ILE A 53 -2.24 -18.85 -17.28
C ILE A 53 -2.43 -19.75 -16.05
N ALA A 54 -1.94 -19.29 -14.88
CA ALA A 54 -2.04 -20.05 -13.65
C ALA A 54 -3.49 -20.22 -13.16
N GLY A 55 -4.34 -19.21 -13.31
CA GLY A 55 -5.74 -19.26 -12.87
C GLY A 55 -6.52 -20.45 -13.45
N PRO A 56 -6.62 -20.59 -14.79
CA PRO A 56 -7.27 -21.74 -15.42
C PRO A 56 -6.63 -23.07 -15.03
N LEU A 57 -5.29 -23.11 -14.96
CA LEU A 57 -4.54 -24.31 -14.60
C LEU A 57 -4.84 -24.79 -13.16
N PHE A 58 -4.93 -23.88 -12.19
CA PHE A 58 -5.29 -24.20 -10.81
C PHE A 58 -6.75 -24.65 -10.67
N VAL A 59 -7.67 -24.08 -11.45
CA VAL A 59 -9.09 -24.48 -11.46
C VAL A 59 -9.25 -25.90 -12.02
N VAL A 60 -8.48 -26.26 -13.05
CA VAL A 60 -8.49 -27.62 -13.62
C VAL A 60 -7.87 -28.64 -12.64
N GLN A 61 -6.79 -28.29 -11.95
CA GLN A 61 -6.09 -29.21 -11.04
C GLN A 61 -6.79 -29.42 -9.70
N HIS A 62 -7.32 -28.35 -9.08
CA HIS A 62 -7.90 -28.41 -7.73
C HIS A 62 -9.43 -28.30 -7.71
N GLY A 63 -10.06 -28.05 -8.86
CA GLY A 63 -11.49 -27.89 -8.97
C GLY A 63 -11.99 -26.59 -8.29
N ARG A 64 -13.29 -26.56 -7.97
CA ARG A 64 -13.98 -25.36 -7.45
C ARG A 64 -13.54 -24.92 -6.05
N SER A 65 -12.83 -25.76 -5.30
CA SER A 65 -12.35 -25.42 -3.95
C SER A 65 -11.34 -24.26 -3.97
N VAL A 66 -10.53 -24.13 -5.03
CA VAL A 66 -9.51 -23.07 -5.16
C VAL A 66 -10.13 -21.67 -5.28
N LEU A 67 -11.38 -21.57 -5.74
CA LEU A 67 -12.09 -20.30 -5.86
C LEU A 67 -12.39 -19.67 -4.48
N TRP A 68 -12.57 -20.49 -3.44
CA TRP A 68 -12.73 -19.99 -2.07
C TRP A 68 -11.44 -19.36 -1.55
N ILE A 69 -10.29 -19.98 -1.86
CA ILE A 69 -8.98 -19.44 -1.51
C ILE A 69 -8.73 -18.14 -2.28
N ALA A 70 -9.06 -18.10 -3.58
CA ALA A 70 -8.98 -16.87 -4.38
C ALA A 70 -9.86 -15.75 -3.81
N THR A 71 -11.09 -16.07 -3.38
CA THR A 71 -11.99 -15.11 -2.74
C THR A 71 -11.40 -14.54 -1.45
N LEU A 72 -10.84 -15.41 -0.59
CA LEU A 72 -10.16 -14.98 0.64
C LEU A 72 -8.94 -14.10 0.33
N ALA A 73 -8.16 -14.46 -0.69
CA ALA A 73 -7.02 -13.68 -1.14
C ALA A 73 -7.44 -12.27 -1.61
N PHE A 74 -8.54 -12.13 -2.35
CA PHE A 74 -9.05 -10.81 -2.76
C PHE A 74 -9.53 -9.97 -1.59
N VAL A 75 -10.16 -10.57 -0.58
CA VAL A 75 -10.54 -9.86 0.65
C VAL A 75 -9.31 -9.36 1.38
N LEU A 76 -8.32 -10.23 1.60
CA LEU A 76 -7.08 -9.85 2.28
C LEU A 76 -6.32 -8.78 1.50
N GLN A 77 -6.19 -8.93 0.19
CA GLN A 77 -5.58 -7.94 -0.70
C GLN A 77 -6.31 -6.60 -0.63
N SER A 78 -7.65 -6.59 -0.58
CA SER A 78 -8.43 -5.36 -0.45
C SER A 78 -8.18 -4.66 0.89
N LEU A 79 -8.11 -5.42 1.99
CA LEU A 79 -7.79 -4.88 3.31
C LEU A 79 -6.38 -4.28 3.35
N LEU A 80 -5.39 -5.01 2.83
CA LEU A 80 -4.00 -4.53 2.77
C LEU A 80 -3.87 -3.26 1.94
N ASN A 81 -4.51 -3.17 0.77
CA ASN A 81 -4.49 -1.97 -0.06
C ASN A 81 -5.21 -0.79 0.62
N ARG A 82 -6.33 -1.03 1.32
CA ARG A 82 -7.01 0.04 2.08
C ARG A 82 -6.14 0.59 3.20
N GLU A 83 -5.49 -0.28 3.97
CA GLU A 83 -4.61 0.16 5.04
C GLU A 83 -3.35 0.86 4.50
N ALA A 84 -2.79 0.38 3.39
CA ALA A 84 -1.68 1.07 2.72
C ALA A 84 -2.06 2.48 2.26
N VAL A 85 -3.27 2.65 1.70
CA VAL A 85 -3.79 3.97 1.29
C VAL A 85 -4.01 4.87 2.51
N ARG A 86 -4.61 4.36 3.59
CA ARG A 86 -4.78 5.11 4.85
C ARG A 86 -3.43 5.54 5.41
N TYR A 87 -2.45 4.65 5.48
CA TYR A 87 -1.11 4.95 5.94
C TYR A 87 -0.48 6.09 5.12
N THR A 88 -0.60 6.01 3.79
CA THR A 88 -0.05 7.03 2.88
C THR A 88 -0.74 8.38 3.06
N PHE A 89 -2.05 8.40 3.30
CA PHE A 89 -2.78 9.66 3.56
C PHE A 89 -2.41 10.29 4.91
N TYR A 90 -2.18 9.50 5.95
CA TYR A 90 -1.84 10.01 7.28
C TYR A 90 -0.36 10.40 7.42
N SER A 91 0.53 9.66 6.75
CA SER A 91 1.98 9.83 6.91
C SER A 91 2.58 10.67 5.80
N GLY A 92 1.98 10.70 4.61
CA GLY A 92 2.57 11.31 3.41
C GLY A 92 3.66 10.44 2.75
N ASP A 93 4.18 9.43 3.47
CA ASP A 93 5.13 8.45 2.97
C ASP A 93 4.44 7.18 2.44
N PRO A 94 4.99 6.53 1.40
CA PRO A 94 4.46 5.27 0.91
C PRO A 94 4.59 4.16 1.96
N VAL A 95 3.62 3.23 1.99
CA VAL A 95 3.63 2.09 2.93
C VAL A 95 4.94 1.27 2.89
N ALA A 96 5.59 1.21 1.72
CA ALA A 96 6.87 0.54 1.56
C ALA A 96 7.99 1.21 2.38
N ALA A 97 7.99 2.54 2.49
CA ALA A 97 8.92 3.25 3.37
C ALA A 97 8.63 2.95 4.84
N GLY A 98 7.35 2.92 5.24
CA GLY A 98 6.93 2.49 6.58
C GLY A 98 7.38 1.07 6.95
N LEU A 99 7.24 0.12 6.02
CA LEU A 99 7.74 -1.26 6.21
C LEU A 99 9.27 -1.32 6.35
N MET A 100 9.98 -0.48 5.61
CA MET A 100 11.43 -0.35 5.75
C MET A 100 11.83 0.21 7.11
N LEU A 101 10.97 1.00 7.78
CA LEU A 101 11.15 1.49 9.17
C LEU A 101 10.83 0.47 10.25
N VAL A 102 10.02 -0.54 9.96
CA VAL A 102 9.90 -1.71 10.84
C VAL A 102 11.17 -2.58 10.79
N ARG A 103 12.05 -2.36 9.79
CA ARG A 103 13.34 -3.05 9.62
C ARG A 103 14.56 -2.18 9.24
N PRO A 104 14.95 -1.13 10.00
CA PRO A 104 16.30 -0.59 9.88
C PRO A 104 16.92 -0.37 11.26
N ALA A 105 16.87 -1.39 12.14
CA ALA A 105 17.59 -1.35 13.41
C ALA A 105 17.97 -2.75 13.96
N LEU A 106 18.20 -3.75 13.11
CA LEU A 106 19.16 -4.81 13.47
C LEU A 106 20.55 -4.33 13.04
N VAL A 107 20.99 -3.30 13.75
CA VAL A 107 22.35 -2.79 13.78
C VAL A 107 23.13 -3.76 14.69
N PRO A 108 24.08 -4.57 14.19
CA PRO A 108 24.79 -5.59 14.97
C PRO A 108 25.73 -5.06 16.07
N ASP A 109 25.86 -3.75 16.23
CA ASP A 109 26.85 -3.07 17.07
C ASP A 109 26.34 -2.69 18.47
N ALA A 110 25.49 -3.55 19.06
CA ALA A 110 25.15 -3.52 20.48
C ALA A 110 25.92 -4.61 21.27
N TRP A 111 27.27 -4.56 21.20
CA TRP A 111 28.20 -5.09 22.19
C TRP A 111 29.47 -4.23 22.22
#